data_AF-A0A7M7ILV6-F1
#
_entry.id   AF-A0A7M7ILV6-F1
#
_cell.length_a   1.000
_cell.length_b   1.000
_cell.length_c   1.000
_cell.angle_alpha   90.00
_cell.angle_beta   90.00
_cell.angle_gamma   90.00
#
_symmetry.space_group_name_H-M   'P 1'
#
loop_
_entity.id
_entity.type
_entity.pdbx_description
1 polymer ?
#
loop_
_entity_poly.entity_id
_entity_poly.type
_entity_poly.pdbx_seq_one_letter_code
_entity_poly.pdbx_strand_id
1 'polypeptide(L)'
;MAPTPIKKKTGHEPKGPGGRPKHEVWTLGFRRVLKHCDKTQRTVHAAFCVICNKVLCNTAAKRLAAHRRICSLDQTDETELLDKSELDHKMKITKILSSDDSGNVTFVDMDDSAPFVNDQSTSEISKTEYTFLDSVDSMEEFRIQATGSTLTDSKLEMALAKFFIGCNIPFSVAESSYFKKLCLTLNPNAKMVSSDQLSGALLDNVYSKFHKDVKVGATSVLLIDEWKDENTNTNNVTVMIKTESNETIFLDNYELSSSMDIVSELTDITKTSIVEAYDQFKTEIYAVILGNSCSLVKMQAAGEVWQFPCNLHVLKLLTKEYVSQDFMNTLCIILKQLNTVFKDDELENKISSDQRWLNSKCILDYCIANLGTIQAVLSAENTIKLSKEYKSLFFDEDFVRKLESFNNFLESVSELSLVTQMPKSSIADTTEQWLSLQITEEDPELAQRLHARRESVMNIQCLVANYLHPAYRGRRLTDDQMNKVEEFLLNELDSEGLNSLQLYVNEDGIFRVLNQKEGLSAQTYWSLARRTHSDLATLALKLLTIPAAISTNYSRICNTVKNSLLKPDKTRKLLAVYYHLMEKEERIEE
;
A
#
# COMPACT_ATOMS: atom_id res chain seq x y z
N MET A 1 76.32 20.32 18.57
CA MET A 1 75.45 19.13 18.70
C MET A 1 74.62 19.04 17.44
N ALA A 2 74.60 17.88 16.77
CA ALA A 2 74.02 17.73 15.42
C ALA A 2 72.54 17.31 15.48
N PRO A 3 71.65 17.84 14.62
CA PRO A 3 70.29 17.32 14.46
C PRO A 3 70.24 16.05 13.61
N THR A 4 69.52 15.04 14.09
CA THR A 4 69.32 13.73 13.47
C THR A 4 68.40 13.82 12.21
N PRO A 5 68.59 13.00 11.16
CA PRO A 5 67.97 13.28 9.85
C PRO A 5 66.52 12.80 9.70
N ILE A 6 65.76 13.56 8.90
CA ILE A 6 64.36 13.30 8.53
C ILE A 6 64.30 12.15 7.51
N LYS A 7 63.53 11.09 7.81
CA LYS A 7 63.24 10.00 6.85
C LYS A 7 62.22 10.46 5.81
N LYS A 8 62.61 10.47 4.53
CA LYS A 8 61.69 10.68 3.38
C LYS A 8 60.66 9.55 3.32
N LYS A 9 59.37 9.90 3.22
CA LYS A 9 58.33 8.97 2.75
C LYS A 9 58.45 8.84 1.22
N THR A 10 58.54 7.62 0.72
CA THR A 10 58.45 7.31 -0.71
C THR A 10 57.03 7.55 -1.21
N GLY A 11 56.87 8.29 -2.30
CA GLY A 11 55.56 8.54 -2.91
C GLY A 11 54.98 7.28 -3.56
N HIS A 12 53.67 7.11 -3.46
CA HIS A 12 52.94 6.19 -4.34
C HIS A 12 52.74 6.86 -5.70
N GLU A 13 53.18 6.21 -6.76
CA GLU A 13 52.82 6.60 -8.12
C GLU A 13 51.29 6.48 -8.32
N PRO A 14 50.66 7.41 -9.05
CA PRO A 14 49.26 7.28 -9.43
C PRO A 14 49.11 6.12 -10.41
N LYS A 15 48.40 5.07 -10.00
CA LYS A 15 48.00 3.98 -10.91
C LYS A 15 47.20 4.60 -12.07
N GLY A 16 47.70 4.40 -13.29
CA GLY A 16 47.09 4.94 -14.50
C GLY A 16 45.63 4.53 -14.68
N PRO A 17 44.83 5.28 -15.47
CA PRO A 17 43.40 5.05 -15.62
C PRO A 17 43.13 3.64 -16.15
N GLY A 18 42.31 2.88 -15.43
CA GLY A 18 42.00 1.50 -15.77
C GLY A 18 41.42 1.38 -17.18
N GLY A 19 42.09 0.58 -18.01
CA GLY A 19 41.65 0.30 -19.39
C GLY A 19 40.22 -0.26 -19.46
N ARG A 20 39.63 -0.21 -20.65
CA ARG A 20 38.27 -0.72 -20.93
C ARG A 20 38.13 -2.17 -20.43
N PRO A 21 37.03 -2.56 -19.76
CA PRO A 21 36.74 -3.97 -19.50
C PRO A 21 36.71 -4.71 -20.85
N LYS A 22 37.62 -5.68 -21.02
CA LYS A 22 37.90 -6.37 -22.30
C LYS A 22 36.78 -7.36 -22.67
N HIS A 23 35.56 -6.88 -22.89
CA HIS A 23 34.45 -7.70 -23.39
C HIS A 23 33.67 -6.96 -24.47
N GLU A 24 33.23 -7.73 -25.47
CA GLU A 24 32.64 -7.22 -26.71
C GLU A 24 31.30 -6.51 -26.50
N VAL A 25 30.60 -6.78 -25.38
CA VAL A 25 29.26 -6.24 -25.09
C VAL A 25 29.22 -4.71 -25.12
N TRP A 26 30.34 -4.01 -24.91
CA TRP A 26 30.42 -2.56 -25.08
C TRP A 26 30.14 -2.07 -26.52
N THR A 27 30.41 -2.87 -27.56
CA THR A 27 30.14 -2.50 -28.96
C THR A 27 28.66 -2.52 -29.31
N LEU A 28 27.81 -3.12 -28.45
CA LEU A 28 26.35 -3.05 -28.54
C LEU A 28 25.83 -1.66 -28.11
N GLY A 29 26.41 -0.58 -28.64
CA GLY A 29 25.98 0.80 -28.38
C GLY A 29 26.12 1.28 -26.94
N PHE A 30 27.19 0.93 -26.21
CA PHE A 30 27.47 1.52 -24.90
C PHE A 30 28.68 2.44 -24.94
N ARG A 31 28.52 3.68 -24.48
CA ARG A 31 29.64 4.62 -24.24
C ARG A 31 30.06 4.55 -22.78
N ARG A 32 31.36 4.65 -22.51
CA ARG A 32 31.87 4.75 -21.13
C ARG A 32 31.65 6.19 -20.65
N VAL A 33 31.10 6.36 -19.46
CA VAL A 33 30.93 7.67 -18.82
C VAL A 33 31.48 7.65 -17.40
N LEU A 34 31.75 8.82 -16.85
CA LEU A 34 32.08 9.00 -15.45
C LEU A 34 30.85 9.54 -14.72
N LYS A 35 30.41 8.80 -13.70
CA LYS A 35 29.29 9.17 -12.83
C LYS A 35 29.82 9.47 -11.45
N HIS A 36 29.46 10.60 -10.86
CA HIS A 36 29.73 10.85 -9.44
C HIS A 36 28.80 10.00 -8.56
N CYS A 37 29.32 9.38 -7.51
CA CYS A 37 28.54 8.58 -6.58
C CYS A 37 28.49 9.26 -5.21
N ASP A 38 27.40 9.96 -4.92
CA ASP A 38 27.26 10.83 -3.74
C ASP A 38 27.46 10.06 -2.42
N LYS A 39 26.99 8.80 -2.37
CA LYS A 39 27.17 7.88 -1.23
C LYS A 39 28.63 7.53 -0.93
N THR A 40 29.54 7.70 -1.88
CA THR A 40 30.97 7.37 -1.70
C THR A 40 31.92 8.55 -1.96
N GLN A 41 31.40 9.68 -2.43
CA GLN A 41 32.15 10.86 -2.88
C GLN A 41 33.26 10.50 -3.90
N ARG A 42 33.01 9.47 -4.73
CA ARG A 42 33.94 8.96 -5.73
C ARG A 42 33.29 8.94 -7.11
N THR A 43 34.06 9.32 -8.11
CA THR A 43 33.66 9.16 -9.50
C THR A 43 33.92 7.74 -9.95
N VAL A 44 32.88 7.05 -10.42
CA VAL A 44 32.92 5.66 -10.88
C VAL A 44 32.66 5.57 -12.38
N HIS A 45 33.24 4.56 -13.03
CA HIS A 45 32.94 4.29 -14.43
C HIS A 45 31.59 3.60 -14.58
N ALA A 46 30.73 4.18 -15.42
CA ALA A 46 29.43 3.63 -15.79
C ALA A 46 29.36 3.45 -17.33
N ALA A 47 28.31 2.75 -17.79
CA ALA A 47 28.00 2.59 -19.21
C ALA A 47 26.75 3.40 -19.54
N PHE A 48 26.85 4.38 -20.44
CA PHE A 48 25.73 5.08 -21.03
C PHE A 48 25.20 4.30 -22.24
N CYS A 49 23.91 3.96 -22.22
CA CYS A 49 23.21 3.27 -23.28
C CYS A 49 22.77 4.26 -24.37
N VAL A 50 23.32 4.18 -25.59
CA VAL A 50 23.01 5.17 -26.66
C VAL A 50 21.64 5.00 -27.32
N ILE A 51 20.80 4.06 -26.87
CA ILE A 51 19.46 3.81 -27.45
C ILE A 51 18.37 4.36 -26.53
N CYS A 52 18.36 3.97 -25.25
CA CYS A 52 17.38 4.48 -24.27
C CYS A 52 17.94 5.58 -23.34
N ASN A 53 19.16 6.07 -23.61
CA ASN A 53 19.85 7.14 -22.86
C ASN A 53 20.05 6.89 -21.34
N LYS A 54 19.90 5.65 -20.86
CA LYS A 54 20.11 5.27 -19.44
C LYS A 54 21.58 5.07 -19.10
N VAL A 55 21.99 5.50 -17.91
CA VAL A 55 23.33 5.23 -17.33
C VAL A 55 23.29 3.99 -16.45
N LEU A 56 24.26 3.10 -16.62
CA LEU A 56 24.36 1.81 -15.93
C LEU A 56 25.63 1.76 -15.11
N CYS A 57 25.50 1.85 -13.78
CA CYS A 57 26.64 1.79 -12.84
C CYS A 57 27.37 0.43 -12.83
N ASN A 58 26.72 -0.64 -13.32
CA ASN A 58 27.31 -1.98 -13.40
C ASN A 58 27.70 -2.32 -14.84
N THR A 59 29.01 -2.33 -15.13
CA THR A 59 29.58 -2.53 -16.46
C THR A 59 29.95 -3.99 -16.79
N ALA A 60 29.45 -4.95 -16.00
CA ALA A 60 29.69 -6.37 -16.25
C ALA A 60 28.95 -6.84 -17.52
N ALA A 61 29.63 -7.62 -18.38
CA ALA A 61 29.12 -8.12 -19.66
C ALA A 61 27.68 -8.67 -19.58
N LYS A 62 27.39 -9.54 -18.60
CA LYS A 62 26.05 -10.13 -18.41
C LYS A 62 24.96 -9.10 -18.12
N ARG A 63 25.28 -7.98 -17.44
CA ARG A 63 24.32 -6.92 -17.11
C ARG A 63 24.07 -6.00 -18.31
N LEU A 64 25.11 -5.61 -19.04
CA LEU A 64 24.94 -4.82 -20.28
C LEU A 64 24.18 -5.62 -21.36
N ALA A 65 24.46 -6.91 -21.52
CA ALA A 65 23.73 -7.79 -22.43
C ALA A 65 22.28 -8.07 -21.99
N ALA A 66 22.00 -8.11 -20.68
CA ALA A 66 20.64 -8.19 -20.17
C ALA A 66 19.86 -6.89 -20.43
N HIS A 67 20.49 -5.73 -20.19
CA HIS A 67 19.90 -4.42 -20.51
C HIS A 67 19.58 -4.31 -22.00
N ARG A 68 20.43 -4.82 -22.91
CA ARG A 68 20.13 -4.79 -24.36
C ARG A 68 18.91 -5.58 -24.77
N ARG A 69 18.68 -6.76 -24.19
CA ARG A 69 17.49 -7.54 -24.51
C ARG A 69 16.17 -6.86 -24.10
N ILE A 70 16.21 -5.92 -23.15
CA ILE A 70 15.04 -5.13 -22.72
C ILE A 70 14.97 -3.82 -23.51
N CYS A 71 16.09 -3.10 -23.63
CA CYS A 71 16.19 -1.84 -24.36
C CYS A 71 15.84 -1.93 -25.86
N SER A 72 15.90 -3.13 -26.46
CA SER A 72 15.45 -3.37 -27.84
C SER A 72 13.97 -3.75 -27.97
N LEU A 73 13.25 -3.95 -26.86
CA LEU A 73 11.80 -4.19 -26.84
C LEU A 73 11.03 -2.87 -26.65
N ASP A 74 11.58 -1.92 -25.89
CA ASP A 74 11.01 -0.57 -25.65
C ASP A 74 11.02 0.36 -26.90
N GLN A 75 11.27 -0.15 -28.12
CA GLN A 75 11.35 0.65 -29.36
C GLN A 75 10.54 0.08 -30.54
N THR A 76 9.75 -0.98 -30.35
CA THR A 76 8.77 -1.40 -31.37
C THR A 76 7.45 -0.65 -31.14
N ASP A 77 7.38 0.59 -31.66
CA ASP A 77 6.19 1.45 -31.60
C ASP A 77 5.05 0.94 -32.50
N GLU A 78 3.87 0.81 -31.90
CA GLU A 78 2.53 1.31 -32.31
C GLU A 78 2.07 1.38 -33.79
N THR A 79 2.77 0.79 -34.75
CA THR A 79 2.40 0.83 -36.17
C THR A 79 2.59 -0.50 -36.90
N GLU A 80 1.68 -1.45 -36.65
CA GLU A 80 0.96 -2.21 -37.69
C GLU A 80 -0.14 -3.12 -37.09
N LEU A 81 -1.21 -3.33 -37.86
CA LEU A 81 -2.46 -3.99 -37.42
C LEU A 81 -2.66 -5.36 -38.10
N LEU A 82 -3.32 -6.26 -37.35
CA LEU A 82 -4.09 -7.43 -37.79
C LEU A 82 -3.37 -8.75 -38.21
N ASP A 83 -3.58 -9.75 -37.33
CA ASP A 83 -4.13 -11.08 -37.65
C ASP A 83 -3.22 -12.16 -38.31
N LYS A 84 -2.65 -13.07 -37.48
CA LYS A 84 -3.05 -14.51 -37.45
C LYS A 84 -2.27 -15.43 -36.47
N SER A 85 -3.06 -16.32 -35.84
CA SER A 85 -2.79 -17.71 -35.38
C SER A 85 -1.44 -18.15 -34.78
N GLU A 86 -1.53 -18.69 -33.56
CA GLU A 86 -0.88 -19.91 -33.02
C GLU A 86 0.57 -20.25 -33.41
N LEU A 87 1.50 -20.24 -32.44
CA LEU A 87 2.04 -21.49 -31.86
C LEU A 87 2.94 -21.27 -30.62
N ASP A 88 2.93 -22.31 -29.78
CA ASP A 88 3.59 -22.54 -28.50
C ASP A 88 5.12 -22.29 -28.46
N HIS A 89 5.63 -21.50 -27.48
CA HIS A 89 6.68 -21.98 -26.55
C HIS A 89 7.04 -21.11 -25.34
N LYS A 90 7.38 -21.81 -24.25
CA LYS A 90 7.91 -21.33 -22.96
C LYS A 90 9.12 -20.38 -23.09
N MET A 91 9.12 -19.27 -22.34
CA MET A 91 10.37 -18.79 -21.70
C MET A 91 10.15 -18.04 -20.38
N LYS A 92 11.07 -18.23 -19.43
CA LYS A 92 11.04 -17.62 -18.09
C LYS A 92 11.47 -16.15 -18.12
N ILE A 93 10.63 -15.24 -17.62
CA ILE A 93 11.03 -13.85 -17.37
C ILE A 93 11.61 -13.73 -15.95
N THR A 94 12.67 -12.92 -15.81
CA THR A 94 13.41 -12.72 -14.55
C THR A 94 13.22 -11.28 -14.07
N LYS A 95 12.90 -11.14 -12.78
CA LYS A 95 12.62 -9.89 -12.05
C LYS A 95 13.57 -8.73 -12.44
N ILE A 96 13.00 -7.65 -12.96
CA ILE A 96 13.70 -6.39 -13.23
C ILE A 96 13.84 -5.62 -11.91
N LEU A 97 15.00 -4.98 -11.70
CA LEU A 97 15.26 -4.09 -10.58
C LEU A 97 15.01 -2.64 -11.02
N SER A 98 14.39 -1.85 -10.14
CA SER A 98 14.32 -0.39 -10.28
C SER A 98 15.70 0.23 -10.38
N SER A 99 15.80 1.35 -11.09
CA SER A 99 17.01 2.17 -11.19
C SER A 99 16.69 3.61 -10.85
N ASP A 100 17.03 4.03 -9.64
CA ASP A 100 17.15 5.45 -9.30
C ASP A 100 18.33 6.03 -10.09
N ASP A 101 18.16 7.15 -10.79
CA ASP A 101 19.32 7.97 -11.14
C ASP A 101 19.00 9.44 -11.47
N SER A 102 19.47 10.34 -10.60
CA SER A 102 19.56 11.79 -10.82
C SER A 102 20.98 12.32 -10.49
N GLY A 103 22.02 11.53 -10.76
CA GLY A 103 23.42 11.93 -10.57
C GLY A 103 24.01 12.68 -11.78
N ASN A 104 24.90 13.64 -11.52
CA ASN A 104 25.64 14.36 -12.58
C ASN A 104 26.55 13.40 -13.38
N VAL A 105 26.42 13.42 -14.71
CA VAL A 105 27.14 12.56 -15.66
C VAL A 105 28.14 13.39 -16.47
N THR A 106 29.41 12.99 -16.44
CA THR A 106 30.45 13.60 -17.28
C THR A 106 30.83 12.64 -18.42
N PHE A 107 30.70 13.13 -19.65
CA PHE A 107 31.18 12.45 -20.84
C PHE A 107 32.68 12.72 -21.02
N VAL A 108 33.45 11.68 -21.33
CA VAL A 108 34.89 11.77 -21.60
C VAL A 108 35.16 10.92 -22.82
N ASP A 109 35.47 11.55 -23.94
CA ASP A 109 35.91 10.86 -25.14
C ASP A 109 37.39 10.44 -24.98
N MET A 110 37.72 9.23 -25.45
CA MET A 110 39.08 8.69 -25.48
C MET A 110 39.30 8.00 -26.82
N ASP A 111 40.37 8.38 -27.54
CA ASP A 111 40.69 7.80 -28.84
C ASP A 111 41.10 6.31 -28.72
N ASP A 112 40.39 5.44 -29.45
CA ASP A 112 40.71 4.02 -29.60
C ASP A 112 41.81 3.86 -30.69
N SER A 113 43.08 3.70 -30.30
CA SER A 113 44.20 3.48 -31.24
C SER A 113 45.34 2.64 -30.63
N ALA A 114 45.12 1.33 -30.45
CA ALA A 114 46.19 0.34 -30.24
C ALA A 114 45.74 -1.08 -30.67
N PRO A 115 46.55 -1.85 -31.43
CA PRO A 115 46.16 -3.15 -31.96
C PRO A 115 46.36 -4.33 -31.01
N PHE A 116 45.69 -5.45 -31.32
CA PHE A 116 45.76 -6.72 -30.60
C PHE A 116 47.12 -7.43 -30.79
N VAL A 117 47.60 -8.07 -29.72
CA VAL A 117 48.53 -9.22 -29.80
C VAL A 117 47.89 -10.37 -29.03
N ASN A 118 47.88 -11.55 -29.65
CA ASN A 118 47.30 -12.79 -29.16
C ASN A 118 48.46 -13.75 -28.83
N ASP A 119 48.37 -14.51 -27.74
CA ASP A 119 49.25 -15.68 -27.59
C ASP A 119 48.63 -16.78 -26.73
N GLN A 120 49.00 -18.03 -27.03
CA GLN A 120 48.44 -19.27 -26.47
C GLN A 120 49.48 -20.09 -25.71
N SER A 121 49.02 -21.16 -25.05
CA SER A 121 49.79 -22.35 -24.61
C SER A 121 50.69 -22.14 -23.35
N THR A 122 51.06 -23.13 -22.53
CA THR A 122 50.57 -24.49 -22.15
C THR A 122 51.48 -25.00 -21.01
N SER A 123 51.00 -25.84 -20.07
CA SER A 123 51.79 -26.84 -19.27
C SER A 123 52.99 -26.34 -18.40
N GLU A 124 53.51 -26.99 -17.36
CA GLU A 124 53.12 -28.18 -16.58
C GLU A 124 53.76 -28.17 -15.16
N ILE A 125 53.08 -28.82 -14.21
CA ILE A 125 53.54 -29.61 -13.04
C ILE A 125 55.00 -29.50 -12.54
N SER A 126 55.16 -29.25 -11.24
CA SER A 126 56.04 -30.08 -10.38
C SER A 126 55.55 -30.11 -8.92
N LYS A 127 55.84 -31.21 -8.21
CA LYS A 127 55.33 -31.55 -6.86
C LYS A 127 56.43 -31.41 -5.80
N THR A 128 56.05 -31.08 -4.56
CA THR A 128 56.65 -31.69 -3.35
C THR A 128 55.66 -31.67 -2.18
N GLU A 129 55.84 -32.58 -1.22
CA GLU A 129 54.85 -33.00 -0.19
C GLU A 129 55.56 -33.27 1.16
N TYR A 130 54.80 -33.54 2.23
CA TYR A 130 55.17 -33.83 3.65
C TYR A 130 55.51 -32.57 4.50
N THR A 131 54.75 -32.19 5.57
CA THR A 131 54.39 -32.84 6.87
C THR A 131 55.62 -33.05 7.80
N PHE A 132 55.56 -32.98 9.14
CA PHE A 132 54.43 -33.08 10.09
C PHE A 132 54.78 -32.51 11.49
N LEU A 133 53.76 -32.30 12.36
CA LEU A 133 53.84 -32.05 13.83
C LEU A 133 54.43 -30.67 14.30
N ASP A 134 54.11 -30.10 15.48
CA ASP A 134 53.12 -30.46 16.53
C ASP A 134 52.62 -29.28 17.43
N SER A 135 51.64 -29.59 18.28
CA SER A 135 51.24 -29.06 19.62
C SER A 135 49.82 -28.49 19.76
N VAL A 136 49.11 -29.08 20.73
CA VAL A 136 47.69 -28.87 21.08
C VAL A 136 47.60 -28.53 22.58
N ASP A 137 46.42 -28.09 23.01
CA ASP A 137 45.97 -27.76 24.37
C ASP A 137 46.36 -26.37 24.92
N SER A 138 45.46 -25.62 25.58
CA SER A 138 44.09 -25.95 26.02
C SER A 138 43.07 -24.82 25.74
N MET A 139 41.95 -25.17 25.12
CA MET A 139 40.69 -24.41 25.19
C MET A 139 39.74 -25.16 26.12
N GLU A 140 39.70 -24.77 27.40
CA GLU A 140 38.78 -25.35 28.39
C GLU A 140 38.07 -24.24 29.19
N GLU A 141 37.48 -23.25 28.51
CA GLU A 141 36.54 -22.33 29.17
C GLU A 141 35.61 -21.58 28.19
N PHE A 142 34.70 -22.30 27.54
CA PHE A 142 33.34 -21.78 27.24
C PHE A 142 32.37 -22.94 26.93
N ARG A 143 32.31 -23.94 27.82
CA ARG A 143 31.17 -24.87 27.87
C ARG A 143 29.94 -24.09 28.33
N ILE A 144 29.27 -23.42 27.40
CA ILE A 144 27.84 -23.15 27.54
C ILE A 144 27.21 -24.49 27.89
N GLN A 145 26.51 -24.53 29.02
CA GLN A 145 25.78 -25.72 29.42
C GLN A 145 24.71 -26.01 28.37
N ALA A 146 25.04 -26.92 27.45
CA ALA A 146 24.06 -27.71 26.72
C ALA A 146 23.37 -28.65 27.71
N THR A 147 22.66 -28.08 28.69
CA THR A 147 21.52 -28.76 29.30
C THR A 147 20.60 -29.11 28.15
N GLY A 148 20.46 -30.41 27.90
CA GLY A 148 19.70 -30.97 26.78
C GLY A 148 18.19 -30.78 26.92
N SER A 149 17.72 -29.57 27.21
CA SER A 149 16.37 -29.17 26.82
C SER A 149 16.37 -29.04 25.31
N THR A 150 15.79 -30.03 24.65
CA THR A 150 15.32 -29.89 23.27
C THR A 150 14.34 -28.73 23.22
N LEU A 151 14.82 -27.54 22.85
CA LEU A 151 14.03 -26.62 22.06
C LEU A 151 13.73 -27.42 20.79
N THR A 152 12.59 -28.12 20.80
CA THR A 152 12.19 -29.06 19.74
C THR A 152 12.36 -28.36 18.41
N ASP A 153 12.97 -29.02 17.42
CA ASP A 153 13.32 -28.38 16.13
C ASP A 153 12.15 -27.56 15.57
N SER A 154 10.93 -28.11 15.69
CA SER A 154 9.64 -27.48 15.42
C SER A 154 9.44 -26.05 15.98
N LYS A 155 9.90 -25.71 17.19
CA LYS A 155 9.80 -24.35 17.75
C LYS A 155 10.69 -23.36 16.98
N LEU A 156 11.91 -23.77 16.63
CA LEU A 156 12.84 -22.96 15.84
C LEU A 156 12.34 -22.83 14.38
N GLU A 157 11.90 -23.94 13.78
CA GLU A 157 11.30 -23.95 12.44
C GLU A 157 10.06 -23.04 12.36
N MET A 158 9.20 -23.05 13.39
CA MET A 158 8.02 -22.18 13.50
C MET A 158 8.41 -20.69 13.65
N ALA A 159 9.44 -20.39 14.43
CA ALA A 159 9.96 -19.02 14.57
C ALA A 159 10.59 -18.52 13.24
N LEU A 160 11.37 -19.37 12.57
CA LEU A 160 11.94 -19.07 11.25
C LEU A 160 10.84 -18.89 10.20
N ALA A 161 9.83 -19.74 10.16
CA ALA A 161 8.71 -19.60 9.23
C ALA A 161 7.97 -18.27 9.45
N LYS A 162 7.68 -17.90 10.70
CA LYS A 162 7.09 -16.60 11.04
C LYS A 162 7.98 -15.43 10.63
N PHE A 163 9.29 -15.50 10.84
CA PHE A 163 10.24 -14.47 10.42
C PHE A 163 10.27 -14.31 8.89
N PHE A 164 10.34 -15.41 8.13
CA PHE A 164 10.32 -15.35 6.67
C PHE A 164 9.00 -14.79 6.12
N ILE A 165 7.87 -15.18 6.71
CA ILE A 165 6.55 -14.73 6.28
C ILE A 165 6.33 -13.26 6.69
N GLY A 166 6.41 -12.94 7.99
CA GLY A 166 6.16 -11.60 8.54
C GLY A 166 7.09 -10.53 7.98
N CYS A 167 8.38 -10.83 7.79
CA CYS A 167 9.30 -9.86 7.15
C CYS A 167 9.26 -9.90 5.60
N ASN A 168 8.30 -10.62 4.99
CA ASN A 168 8.12 -10.77 3.55
C ASN A 168 9.44 -11.08 2.81
N ILE A 169 10.14 -12.10 3.32
CA ILE A 169 11.41 -12.58 2.79
C ILE A 169 11.12 -13.62 1.69
N PRO A 170 11.72 -13.51 0.49
CA PRO A 170 11.57 -14.54 -0.53
C PRO A 170 12.05 -15.90 0.01
N PHE A 171 11.25 -16.96 -0.13
CA PHE A 171 11.61 -18.27 0.42
C PHE A 171 12.91 -18.86 -0.18
N SER A 172 13.31 -18.41 -1.37
CA SER A 172 14.62 -18.72 -1.96
C SER A 172 15.83 -18.21 -1.16
N VAL A 173 15.64 -17.25 -0.24
CA VAL A 173 16.69 -16.79 0.69
C VAL A 173 17.07 -17.90 1.68
N ALA A 174 16.17 -18.84 1.99
CA ALA A 174 16.48 -20.01 2.81
C ALA A 174 17.60 -20.87 2.19
N GLU A 175 17.70 -20.88 0.85
CA GLU A 175 18.75 -21.59 0.13
C GLU A 175 20.09 -20.83 0.05
N SER A 176 20.11 -19.55 0.41
CA SER A 176 21.29 -18.68 0.34
C SER A 176 22.44 -19.18 1.23
N SER A 177 23.64 -19.28 0.66
CA SER A 177 24.84 -19.66 1.41
C SER A 177 25.15 -18.68 2.56
N TYR A 178 24.82 -17.40 2.41
CA TYR A 178 24.96 -16.40 3.47
C TYR A 178 23.99 -16.64 4.63
N PHE A 179 22.72 -16.98 4.33
CA PHE A 179 21.72 -17.29 5.35
C PHE A 179 22.05 -18.60 6.08
N LYS A 180 22.42 -19.65 5.33
CA LYS A 180 22.89 -20.92 5.91
C LYS A 180 24.12 -20.72 6.81
N LYS A 181 25.08 -19.89 6.38
CA LYS A 181 26.24 -19.52 7.21
C LYS A 181 25.83 -18.77 8.48
N LEU A 182 24.88 -17.83 8.40
CA LEU A 182 24.36 -17.12 9.58
C LEU A 182 23.75 -18.10 10.59
N CYS A 183 22.85 -18.99 10.14
CA CYS A 183 22.21 -19.97 11.00
C CYS A 183 23.23 -20.92 11.67
N LEU A 184 24.21 -21.43 10.92
CA LEU A 184 25.30 -22.25 11.47
C LEU A 184 26.23 -21.47 12.42
N THR A 185 26.37 -20.15 12.24
CA THR A 185 27.16 -19.30 13.15
C THR A 185 26.43 -19.07 14.47
N LEU A 186 25.11 -18.92 14.44
CA LEU A 186 24.27 -18.76 15.63
C LEU A 186 24.06 -20.08 16.38
N ASN A 187 23.93 -21.19 15.66
CA ASN A 187 23.82 -22.54 16.21
C ASN A 187 24.42 -23.56 15.21
N PRO A 188 25.61 -24.10 15.46
CA PRO A 188 26.26 -25.08 14.59
C PRO A 188 25.46 -26.35 14.34
N ASN A 189 24.51 -26.70 15.23
CA ASN A 189 23.65 -27.87 15.13
C ASN A 189 22.28 -27.56 14.52
N ALA A 190 22.04 -26.34 14.04
CA ALA A 190 20.76 -25.96 13.46
C ALA A 190 20.48 -26.75 12.17
N LYS A 191 19.29 -27.37 12.10
CA LYS A 191 18.75 -27.88 10.83
C LYS A 191 18.38 -26.68 9.95
N MET A 192 18.86 -26.68 8.72
CA MET A 192 18.51 -25.66 7.74
C MET A 192 17.12 -25.94 7.19
N VAL A 193 16.23 -24.95 7.26
CA VAL A 193 14.93 -25.00 6.61
C VAL A 193 15.10 -24.73 5.11
N SER A 194 14.44 -25.52 4.25
CA SER A 194 14.43 -25.29 2.80
C SER A 194 13.29 -24.40 2.33
N SER A 195 13.38 -23.87 1.10
CA SER A 195 12.26 -23.16 0.46
C SER A 195 10.99 -24.00 0.33
N ASP A 196 11.16 -25.33 0.21
CA ASP A 196 10.06 -26.28 0.02
C ASP A 196 9.37 -26.58 1.36
N GLN A 197 10.14 -26.64 2.46
CA GLN A 197 9.58 -26.73 3.82
C GLN A 197 8.83 -25.44 4.19
N LEU A 198 9.41 -24.27 3.91
CA LEU A 198 8.75 -22.97 4.11
C LEU A 198 7.43 -22.88 3.34
N SER A 199 7.46 -23.16 2.03
CA SER A 199 6.27 -23.05 1.19
C SER A 199 5.25 -24.17 1.39
N GLY A 200 5.59 -25.26 2.08
CA GLY A 200 4.73 -26.40 2.33
C GLY A 200 4.35 -26.50 3.81
N ALA A 201 4.80 -27.58 4.46
CA ALA A 201 4.37 -27.95 5.80
C ALA A 201 4.52 -26.84 6.85
N LEU A 202 5.52 -25.96 6.76
CA LEU A 202 5.67 -24.86 7.73
C LEU A 202 4.63 -23.76 7.51
N LEU A 203 4.37 -23.35 6.27
CA LEU A 203 3.27 -22.42 5.98
C LEU A 203 1.91 -23.01 6.38
N ASP A 204 1.64 -24.27 6.02
CA ASP A 204 0.41 -24.96 6.40
C ASP A 204 0.25 -25.03 7.93
N ASN A 205 1.33 -25.29 8.68
CA ASN A 205 1.32 -25.31 10.14
C ASN A 205 1.13 -23.92 10.76
N VAL A 206 1.76 -22.87 10.22
CA VAL A 206 1.57 -21.48 10.71
C VAL A 206 0.13 -21.03 10.44
N TYR A 207 -0.40 -21.27 9.24
CA TYR A 207 -1.77 -20.96 8.84
C TYR A 207 -2.79 -21.72 9.70
N SER A 208 -2.59 -23.03 9.88
CA SER A 208 -3.46 -23.87 10.72
C SER A 208 -3.42 -23.49 12.21
N LYS A 209 -2.32 -22.91 12.67
CA LYS A 209 -2.22 -22.37 14.04
C LYS A 209 -2.93 -21.01 14.14
N PHE A 210 -2.71 -20.11 13.18
CA PHE A 210 -3.45 -18.85 13.08
C PHE A 210 -4.97 -19.07 13.15
N HIS A 211 -5.50 -19.97 12.31
CA HIS A 211 -6.93 -20.33 12.29
C HIS A 211 -7.48 -20.82 13.64
N LYS A 212 -6.65 -21.47 14.47
CA LYS A 212 -7.04 -21.93 15.82
C LYS A 212 -6.89 -20.87 16.91
N ASP A 213 -5.98 -19.91 16.70
CA ASP A 213 -5.68 -18.84 17.66
C ASP A 213 -6.67 -17.66 17.51
N VAL A 214 -7.28 -17.48 16.33
CA VAL A 214 -8.30 -16.45 16.05
C VAL A 214 -9.64 -16.80 16.69
N LYS A 215 -10.27 -15.81 17.33
CA LYS A 215 -11.62 -15.93 17.90
C LYS A 215 -12.58 -15.01 17.15
N VAL A 216 -13.36 -15.59 16.26
CA VAL A 216 -14.44 -14.87 15.58
C VAL A 216 -15.70 -14.89 16.44
N GLY A 217 -16.46 -13.79 16.43
CA GLY A 217 -17.77 -13.70 17.07
C GLY A 217 -18.82 -14.55 16.34
N ALA A 218 -20.05 -14.54 16.85
CA ALA A 218 -21.17 -15.15 16.14
C ALA A 218 -21.52 -14.37 14.85
N THR A 219 -21.28 -13.05 14.85
CA THR A 219 -21.57 -12.17 13.72
C THR A 219 -20.34 -11.37 13.29
N SER A 220 -20.24 -11.07 11.99
CA SER A 220 -19.15 -10.28 11.39
C SER A 220 -19.64 -9.44 10.21
N VAL A 221 -18.86 -8.44 9.83
CA VAL A 221 -19.06 -7.62 8.62
C VAL A 221 -18.08 -8.07 7.55
N LEU A 222 -18.54 -8.27 6.32
CA LEU A 222 -17.68 -8.59 5.18
C LEU A 222 -17.14 -7.30 4.54
N LEU A 223 -15.83 -7.25 4.28
CA LEU A 223 -15.17 -6.13 3.62
C LEU A 223 -14.62 -6.63 2.28
N ILE A 224 -14.99 -5.99 1.18
CA ILE A 224 -14.55 -6.36 -0.18
C ILE A 224 -13.84 -5.17 -0.81
N ASP A 225 -12.51 -5.24 -0.88
CA ASP A 225 -11.67 -4.24 -1.55
C ASP A 225 -11.44 -4.63 -3.01
N GLU A 226 -11.55 -3.67 -3.92
CA GLU A 226 -11.32 -3.86 -5.36
C GLU A 226 -10.28 -2.84 -5.84
N TRP A 227 -9.19 -3.32 -6.43
CA TRP A 227 -8.22 -2.47 -7.11
C TRP A 227 -7.74 -3.08 -8.41
N LYS A 228 -7.29 -2.24 -9.32
CA LYS A 228 -6.63 -2.66 -10.55
C LYS A 228 -5.12 -2.60 -10.38
N ASP A 229 -4.41 -3.67 -10.71
CA ASP A 229 -2.96 -3.60 -10.86
C ASP A 229 -2.65 -3.10 -12.27
N GLU A 230 -2.03 -1.92 -12.37
CA GLU A 230 -1.70 -1.27 -13.62
C GLU A 230 -0.56 -1.99 -14.38
N ASN A 231 0.24 -2.83 -13.70
CA ASN A 231 1.35 -3.59 -14.31
C ASN A 231 0.88 -4.86 -15.02
N THR A 232 -0.10 -5.57 -14.44
CA THR A 232 -0.69 -6.80 -15.01
C THR A 232 -1.96 -6.51 -15.80
N ASN A 233 -2.53 -5.31 -15.63
CA ASN A 233 -3.86 -4.94 -16.11
C ASN A 233 -5.00 -5.83 -15.56
N THR A 234 -4.77 -6.54 -14.44
CA THR A 234 -5.77 -7.41 -13.78
C THR A 234 -6.51 -6.69 -12.65
N ASN A 235 -7.80 -7.01 -12.52
CA ASN A 235 -8.62 -6.53 -11.41
C ASN A 235 -8.46 -7.52 -10.26
N ASN A 236 -8.10 -7.01 -9.08
CA ASN A 236 -7.86 -7.81 -7.90
C ASN A 236 -8.91 -7.46 -6.86
N VAL A 237 -9.53 -8.49 -6.30
CA VAL A 237 -10.53 -8.39 -5.25
C VAL A 237 -9.98 -9.06 -4.00
N THR A 238 -10.10 -8.43 -2.85
CA THR A 238 -9.79 -9.05 -1.56
C THR A 238 -10.98 -9.00 -0.64
N VAL A 239 -11.20 -10.11 0.04
CA VAL A 239 -12.29 -10.26 1.00
C VAL A 239 -11.72 -10.52 2.38
N MET A 240 -12.25 -9.77 3.35
CA MET A 240 -11.90 -9.85 4.76
C MET A 240 -13.18 -9.86 5.59
N ILE A 241 -13.11 -10.37 6.81
CA ILE A 241 -14.17 -10.23 7.82
C ILE A 241 -13.71 -9.32 8.94
N LYS A 242 -14.60 -8.44 9.39
CA LYS A 242 -14.44 -7.57 10.56
C LYS A 242 -15.28 -8.13 11.70
N THR A 243 -14.63 -8.43 12.81
CA THR A 243 -15.24 -9.08 13.97
C THR A 243 -15.86 -8.09 14.96
N GLU A 244 -16.77 -8.57 15.81
CA GLU A 244 -17.26 -7.83 17.00
C GLU A 244 -16.12 -7.31 17.89
N SER A 245 -14.96 -7.98 17.94
CA SER A 245 -13.75 -7.53 18.66
C SER A 245 -12.94 -6.44 17.92
N ASN A 246 -13.45 -5.89 16.82
CA ASN A 246 -12.77 -4.94 15.93
C ASN A 246 -11.48 -5.49 15.28
N GLU A 247 -11.23 -6.80 15.32
CA GLU A 247 -10.14 -7.44 14.56
C GLU A 247 -10.56 -7.65 13.10
N THR A 248 -9.63 -7.45 12.16
CA THR A 248 -9.84 -7.73 10.74
C THR A 248 -9.12 -9.02 10.37
N ILE A 249 -9.78 -9.92 9.64
CA ILE A 249 -9.25 -11.23 9.29
C ILE A 249 -9.37 -11.40 7.78
N PHE A 250 -8.27 -11.73 7.12
CA PHE A 250 -8.26 -12.08 5.71
C PHE A 250 -9.04 -13.39 5.47
N LEU A 251 -9.95 -13.37 4.49
CA LEU A 251 -10.74 -14.53 4.07
C LEU A 251 -10.18 -15.13 2.77
N ASP A 252 -10.23 -14.38 1.66
CA ASP A 252 -9.72 -14.82 0.36
C ASP A 252 -9.34 -13.65 -0.56
N ASN A 253 -8.64 -13.93 -1.66
CA ASN A 253 -8.29 -13.01 -2.73
C ASN A 253 -8.58 -13.62 -4.11
N TYR A 254 -9.24 -12.84 -4.97
CA TYR A 254 -9.62 -13.24 -6.32
C TYR A 254 -8.89 -12.35 -7.34
N GLU A 255 -8.32 -12.97 -8.37
CA GLU A 255 -7.81 -12.26 -9.55
C GLU A 255 -8.84 -12.41 -10.67
N LEU A 256 -9.47 -11.30 -11.04
CA LEU A 256 -10.45 -11.23 -12.10
C LEU A 256 -9.76 -10.85 -13.41
N SER A 257 -9.98 -11.68 -14.43
CA SER A 257 -9.66 -11.34 -15.81
C SER A 257 -10.46 -10.10 -16.24
N SER A 258 -10.01 -9.39 -17.29
CA SER A 258 -10.68 -8.18 -17.79
C SER A 258 -11.99 -8.50 -18.56
N SER A 259 -12.94 -9.16 -17.90
CA SER A 259 -14.23 -9.56 -18.45
C SER A 259 -15.19 -8.37 -18.53
N MET A 260 -16.27 -8.53 -19.30
CA MET A 260 -17.28 -7.49 -19.51
C MET A 260 -18.27 -7.32 -18.33
N ASP A 261 -18.29 -8.23 -17.34
CA ASP A 261 -19.29 -8.21 -16.25
C ASP A 261 -18.69 -8.45 -14.86
N ILE A 262 -17.79 -7.53 -14.48
CA ILE A 262 -17.21 -7.42 -13.13
C ILE A 262 -18.31 -7.40 -12.04
N VAL A 263 -19.51 -6.91 -12.34
CA VAL A 263 -20.58 -6.78 -11.32
C VAL A 263 -21.24 -8.12 -11.03
N SER A 264 -21.42 -8.99 -12.03
CA SER A 264 -21.82 -10.38 -11.78
C SER A 264 -20.74 -11.13 -11.00
N GLU A 265 -19.47 -11.00 -11.41
CA GLU A 265 -18.34 -11.67 -10.72
C GLU A 265 -18.21 -11.25 -9.26
N LEU A 266 -18.33 -9.94 -8.96
CA LEU A 266 -18.37 -9.44 -7.58
C LEU A 266 -19.59 -9.99 -6.80
N THR A 267 -20.75 -10.14 -7.44
CA THR A 267 -21.96 -10.70 -6.79
C THR A 267 -21.75 -12.16 -6.37
N ASP A 268 -21.10 -12.95 -7.22
CA ASP A 268 -20.78 -14.34 -6.94
C ASP A 268 -19.64 -14.49 -5.92
N ILE A 269 -18.65 -13.59 -5.95
CA ILE A 269 -17.62 -13.47 -4.88
C ILE A 269 -18.28 -13.19 -3.53
N THR A 270 -19.17 -12.20 -3.42
CA THR A 270 -19.85 -11.88 -2.16
C THR A 270 -20.62 -13.08 -1.62
N LYS A 271 -21.41 -13.76 -2.47
CA LYS A 271 -22.18 -14.95 -2.07
C LYS A 271 -21.29 -16.10 -1.60
N THR A 272 -20.22 -16.39 -2.35
CA THR A 272 -19.24 -17.43 -2.00
C THR A 272 -18.54 -17.11 -0.69
N SER A 273 -18.14 -15.85 -0.50
CA SER A 273 -17.44 -15.36 0.70
C SER A 273 -18.31 -15.40 1.95
N ILE A 274 -19.62 -15.14 1.86
CA ILE A 274 -20.54 -15.30 3.00
C ILE A 274 -20.58 -16.76 3.47
N VAL A 275 -20.66 -17.71 2.53
CA VAL A 275 -20.60 -19.15 2.85
C VAL A 275 -19.23 -19.53 3.42
N GLU A 276 -18.15 -19.06 2.81
CA GLU A 276 -16.78 -19.38 3.26
C GLU A 276 -16.47 -18.81 4.65
N ALA A 277 -16.98 -17.63 5.00
CA ALA A 277 -16.86 -17.08 6.35
C ALA A 277 -17.56 -17.97 7.40
N TYR A 278 -18.75 -18.48 7.10
CA TYR A 278 -19.44 -19.43 7.96
C TYR A 278 -18.71 -20.78 8.03
N ASP A 279 -18.21 -21.28 6.90
CA ASP A 279 -17.52 -22.57 6.82
C ASP A 279 -16.18 -22.59 7.54
N GLN A 280 -15.35 -21.56 7.35
CA GLN A 280 -14.05 -21.43 8.01
C GLN A 280 -14.18 -20.99 9.48
N PHE A 281 -15.00 -19.98 9.78
CA PHE A 281 -14.97 -19.28 11.08
C PHE A 281 -16.24 -19.41 11.92
N LYS A 282 -17.32 -20.02 11.39
CA LYS A 282 -18.62 -20.15 12.07
C LYS A 282 -19.26 -18.81 12.47
N THR A 283 -19.01 -17.77 11.67
CA THR A 283 -19.65 -16.46 11.79
C THR A 283 -20.72 -16.28 10.72
N GLU A 284 -21.81 -15.62 11.09
CA GLU A 284 -22.81 -15.11 10.16
C GLU A 284 -22.39 -13.71 9.68
N ILE A 285 -22.65 -13.39 8.40
CA ILE A 285 -22.40 -12.07 7.82
C ILE A 285 -23.70 -11.29 7.80
N TYR A 286 -23.74 -10.14 8.50
CA TYR A 286 -24.94 -9.28 8.58
C TYR A 286 -24.80 -7.97 7.81
N ALA A 287 -23.58 -7.58 7.44
CA ALA A 287 -23.32 -6.42 6.58
C ALA A 287 -22.14 -6.68 5.62
N VAL A 288 -22.15 -6.02 4.46
CA VAL A 288 -21.07 -6.00 3.47
C VAL A 288 -20.68 -4.56 3.16
N ILE A 289 -19.38 -4.26 3.15
CA ILE A 289 -18.83 -2.99 2.64
C ILE A 289 -18.07 -3.25 1.35
N LEU A 290 -18.39 -2.49 0.30
CA LEU A 290 -17.75 -2.59 -1.01
C LEU A 290 -16.83 -1.40 -1.29
N GLY A 291 -15.60 -1.68 -1.70
CA GLY A 291 -14.59 -0.67 -2.05
C GLY A 291 -14.93 0.19 -3.26
N ASN A 292 -15.87 -0.25 -4.11
CA ASN A 292 -16.32 0.42 -5.32
C ASN A 292 -17.85 0.50 -5.35
N SER A 293 -18.43 1.70 -5.45
CA SER A 293 -19.88 1.89 -5.31
C SER A 293 -20.73 1.41 -6.49
N CYS A 294 -20.13 1.17 -7.66
CA CYS A 294 -20.87 0.85 -8.89
C CYS A 294 -21.53 -0.54 -8.89
N SER A 295 -21.11 -1.45 -8.01
CA SER A 295 -21.66 -2.81 -7.89
C SER A 295 -22.92 -2.89 -7.01
N LEU A 296 -23.10 -1.97 -6.05
CA LEU A 296 -24.23 -1.97 -5.10
C LEU A 296 -25.59 -1.91 -5.80
N VAL A 297 -25.71 -1.11 -6.86
CA VAL A 297 -26.97 -0.89 -7.59
C VAL A 297 -27.49 -2.17 -8.26
N LYS A 298 -26.65 -3.20 -8.44
CA LYS A 298 -27.04 -4.52 -8.98
C LYS A 298 -26.98 -5.66 -7.94
N MET A 299 -26.36 -5.45 -6.78
CA MET A 299 -26.22 -6.48 -5.73
C MET A 299 -27.46 -6.71 -4.85
N GLN A 300 -28.61 -6.08 -5.18
CA GLN A 300 -29.91 -6.36 -4.53
C GLN A 300 -30.35 -7.85 -4.61
N ALA A 301 -29.65 -8.68 -5.40
CA ALA A 301 -29.87 -10.12 -5.54
C ALA A 301 -29.00 -11.01 -4.59
N ALA A 302 -28.45 -10.46 -3.51
CA ALA A 302 -27.55 -11.17 -2.58
C ALA A 302 -28.11 -11.49 -1.17
N GLY A 303 -29.41 -11.31 -0.93
CA GLY A 303 -30.10 -11.74 0.30
C GLY A 303 -30.24 -10.66 1.38
N GLU A 304 -30.56 -11.08 2.60
CA GLU A 304 -30.96 -10.24 3.77
C GLU A 304 -29.83 -9.40 4.39
N VAL A 305 -28.66 -9.33 3.74
CA VAL A 305 -27.44 -8.71 4.29
C VAL A 305 -27.41 -7.22 3.95
N TRP A 306 -27.15 -6.35 4.93
CA TRP A 306 -27.04 -4.90 4.68
C TRP A 306 -25.82 -4.57 3.82
N GLN A 307 -25.94 -3.61 2.90
CA GLN A 307 -24.87 -3.28 1.93
C GLN A 307 -24.50 -1.80 2.02
N PHE A 308 -23.20 -1.52 2.07
CA PHE A 308 -22.65 -0.17 2.23
C PHE A 308 -21.55 0.10 1.20
N PRO A 309 -21.48 1.29 0.59
CA PRO A 309 -20.28 1.75 -0.08
C PRO A 309 -19.19 2.10 0.92
N CYS A 310 -17.92 1.89 0.55
CA CYS A 310 -16.79 2.41 1.30
C CYS A 310 -16.80 3.96 1.27
N ASN A 311 -16.94 4.61 2.43
CA ASN A 311 -17.01 6.07 2.53
C ASN A 311 -15.80 6.77 1.89
N LEU A 312 -14.58 6.24 2.05
CA LEU A 312 -13.38 6.81 1.40
C LEU A 312 -13.45 6.81 -0.13
N HIS A 313 -14.09 5.80 -0.73
CA HIS A 313 -14.30 5.79 -2.17
C HIS A 313 -15.31 6.85 -2.58
N VAL A 314 -16.42 7.00 -1.85
CA VAL A 314 -17.43 8.02 -2.16
C VAL A 314 -16.88 9.44 -1.97
N LEU A 315 -16.07 9.69 -0.93
CA LEU A 315 -15.36 10.96 -0.72
C LEU A 315 -14.40 11.30 -1.88
N LYS A 316 -13.69 10.29 -2.39
CA LYS A 316 -12.82 10.42 -3.57
C LYS A 316 -13.62 10.74 -4.84
N LEU A 317 -14.82 10.19 -5.01
CA LEU A 317 -15.71 10.54 -6.13
C LEU A 317 -16.28 11.95 -5.97
N LEU A 318 -16.77 12.31 -4.78
CA LEU A 318 -17.27 13.64 -4.42
C LEU A 318 -16.22 14.72 -4.73
N THR A 319 -14.97 14.49 -4.32
CA THR A 319 -13.83 15.40 -4.58
C THR A 319 -13.60 15.63 -6.08
N LYS A 320 -13.69 14.56 -6.89
CA LYS A 320 -13.51 14.63 -8.35
C LYS A 320 -14.67 15.29 -9.08
N GLU A 321 -15.87 15.19 -8.54
CA GLU A 321 -17.07 15.85 -9.09
C GLU A 321 -17.07 17.34 -8.74
N TYR A 322 -16.58 17.71 -7.56
CA TYR A 322 -16.48 19.11 -7.13
C TYR A 322 -15.35 19.88 -7.81
N VAL A 323 -14.13 19.32 -7.79
CA VAL A 323 -12.94 19.97 -8.34
C VAL A 323 -12.67 19.39 -9.72
N SER A 324 -13.06 20.13 -10.77
CA SER A 324 -12.96 19.62 -12.13
C SER A 324 -11.53 19.28 -12.53
N GLN A 325 -11.38 18.15 -13.25
CA GLN A 325 -10.07 17.67 -13.69
C GLN A 325 -9.35 18.71 -14.58
N ASP A 326 -10.10 19.46 -15.40
CA ASP A 326 -9.53 20.50 -16.27
C ASP A 326 -8.97 21.70 -15.49
N PHE A 327 -9.59 22.07 -14.37
CA PHE A 327 -9.07 23.09 -13.47
C PHE A 327 -7.77 22.63 -12.81
N MET A 328 -7.73 21.38 -12.31
CA MET A 328 -6.51 20.81 -11.73
C MET A 328 -5.40 20.62 -12.77
N ASN A 329 -5.73 20.19 -14.00
CA ASN A 329 -4.79 20.10 -15.11
C ASN A 329 -4.18 21.48 -15.43
N THR A 330 -5.01 22.52 -15.45
CA THR A 330 -4.59 23.92 -15.66
C THR A 330 -3.61 24.36 -14.57
N LEU A 331 -3.95 24.18 -13.28
CA LEU A 331 -3.03 24.47 -12.17
C LEU A 331 -1.71 23.70 -12.28
N CYS A 332 -1.77 22.40 -12.57
CA CYS A 332 -0.58 21.56 -12.75
C CYS A 332 0.31 22.03 -13.92
N ILE A 333 -0.24 22.50 -15.03
CA ILE A 333 0.54 23.08 -16.15
C ILE A 333 1.29 24.33 -15.69
N ILE A 334 0.60 25.23 -14.99
CA ILE A 334 1.19 26.49 -14.50
C ILE A 334 2.27 26.20 -13.45
N LEU A 335 1.99 25.33 -12.48
CA LEU A 335 2.93 24.96 -11.42
C LEU A 335 4.16 24.21 -11.94
N LYS A 336 4.02 23.33 -12.94
CA LYS A 336 5.17 22.69 -13.60
C LYS A 336 6.10 23.72 -14.24
N GLN A 337 5.56 24.76 -14.85
CA GLN A 337 6.35 25.83 -15.45
C GLN A 337 6.98 26.75 -14.37
N LEU A 338 6.23 27.09 -13.31
CA LEU A 338 6.76 27.81 -12.14
C LEU A 338 7.89 27.05 -11.45
N ASN A 339 7.81 25.71 -11.35
CA ASN A 339 8.84 24.93 -10.67
C ASN A 339 10.20 24.96 -11.39
N THR A 340 10.24 25.26 -12.70
CA THR A 340 11.52 25.50 -13.40
C THR A 340 12.28 26.72 -12.86
N VAL A 341 11.56 27.66 -12.23
CA VAL A 341 12.11 28.86 -11.58
C VAL A 341 12.30 28.62 -10.09
N PHE A 342 11.29 28.08 -9.39
CA PHE A 342 11.34 27.87 -7.94
C PHE A 342 12.32 26.76 -7.52
N LYS A 343 12.42 25.66 -8.29
CA LYS A 343 13.20 24.46 -7.96
C LYS A 343 12.84 23.90 -6.58
N ASP A 344 11.53 23.79 -6.36
CA ASP A 344 10.94 23.23 -5.16
C ASP A 344 10.71 21.72 -5.37
N ASP A 345 11.56 20.91 -4.73
CA ASP A 345 11.47 19.45 -4.77
C ASP A 345 10.18 18.94 -4.09
N GLU A 346 9.62 19.65 -3.10
CA GLU A 346 8.33 19.26 -2.52
C GLU A 346 7.18 19.50 -3.51
N LEU A 347 7.21 20.63 -4.23
CA LEU A 347 6.24 20.91 -5.27
C LEU A 347 6.31 19.86 -6.39
N GLU A 348 7.51 19.43 -6.80
CA GLU A 348 7.66 18.38 -7.80
C GLU A 348 7.05 17.04 -7.34
N ASN A 349 7.25 16.68 -6.07
CA ASN A 349 6.64 15.49 -5.46
C ASN A 349 5.10 15.61 -5.34
N LYS A 350 4.57 16.78 -4.99
CA LYS A 350 3.11 17.06 -4.92
C LYS A 350 2.43 16.98 -6.29
N ILE A 351 3.12 17.44 -7.35
CA ILE A 351 2.63 17.40 -8.74
C ILE A 351 2.75 16.00 -9.36
N SER A 352 3.80 15.25 -9.03
CA SER A 352 4.17 14.00 -9.71
C SER A 352 3.64 12.74 -9.03
N SER A 353 3.22 12.81 -7.77
CA SER A 353 2.64 11.66 -7.08
C SER A 353 1.21 11.38 -7.57
N ASP A 354 0.90 10.10 -7.77
CA ASP A 354 -0.38 9.64 -8.32
C ASP A 354 -1.43 9.35 -7.22
N GLN A 355 -1.42 10.14 -6.13
CA GLN A 355 -2.38 10.03 -5.04
C GLN A 355 -3.57 10.99 -5.27
N ARG A 356 -4.44 10.53 -6.18
CA ARG A 356 -5.49 11.20 -6.98
C ARG A 356 -6.60 12.00 -6.23
N TRP A 357 -6.40 12.52 -5.02
CA TRP A 357 -7.29 13.54 -4.41
C TRP A 357 -6.63 14.39 -3.32
N LEU A 358 -5.85 13.81 -2.40
CA LEU A 358 -5.14 14.56 -1.34
C LEU A 358 -4.15 15.57 -1.94
N ASN A 359 -3.59 15.24 -3.10
CA ASN A 359 -2.74 16.13 -3.90
C ASN A 359 -3.48 17.37 -4.40
N SER A 360 -4.79 17.30 -4.67
CA SER A 360 -5.57 18.46 -5.10
C SER A 360 -5.59 19.52 -4.00
N LYS A 361 -5.85 19.13 -2.74
CA LYS A 361 -5.76 20.04 -1.59
C LYS A 361 -4.35 20.62 -1.44
N CYS A 362 -3.31 19.78 -1.45
CA CYS A 362 -1.92 20.25 -1.34
C CYS A 362 -1.52 21.24 -2.43
N ILE A 363 -2.05 21.09 -3.65
CA ILE A 363 -1.86 22.01 -4.78
C ILE A 363 -2.60 23.33 -4.57
N LEU A 364 -3.85 23.29 -4.07
CA LEU A 364 -4.61 24.50 -3.77
C LEU A 364 -3.99 25.29 -2.61
N ASP A 365 -3.67 24.63 -1.50
CA ASP A 365 -2.98 25.22 -0.34
C ASP A 365 -1.65 25.89 -0.76
N TYR A 366 -0.86 25.22 -1.61
CA TYR A 366 0.38 25.81 -2.15
C TYR A 366 0.10 27.07 -2.98
N CYS A 367 -0.90 27.04 -3.86
CA CYS A 367 -1.28 28.19 -4.69
C CYS A 367 -1.77 29.38 -3.85
N ILE A 368 -2.57 29.16 -2.81
CA ILE A 368 -3.06 30.21 -1.91
C ILE A 368 -1.88 30.80 -1.12
N ALA A 369 -1.09 29.96 -0.46
CA ALA A 369 0.03 30.39 0.38
C ALA A 369 1.11 31.18 -0.40
N ASN A 370 1.26 30.90 -1.70
CA ASN A 370 2.27 31.53 -2.56
C ASN A 370 1.68 32.51 -3.60
N LEU A 371 0.40 32.91 -3.49
CA LEU A 371 -0.31 33.68 -4.52
C LEU A 371 0.46 34.92 -5.00
N GLY A 372 0.93 35.76 -4.07
CA GLY A 372 1.69 36.97 -4.40
C GLY A 372 3.05 36.69 -5.06
N THR A 373 3.73 35.60 -4.67
CA THR A 373 4.98 35.14 -5.29
C THR A 373 4.74 34.63 -6.71
N ILE A 374 3.67 33.85 -6.89
CA ILE A 374 3.23 33.33 -8.19
C ILE A 374 2.90 34.50 -9.14
N GLN A 375 2.10 35.46 -8.68
CA GLN A 375 1.78 36.69 -9.42
C GLN A 375 3.06 37.43 -9.83
N ALA A 376 3.97 37.72 -8.89
CA ALA A 376 5.21 38.44 -9.17
C ALA A 376 6.08 37.75 -10.26
N VAL A 377 6.18 36.42 -10.23
CA VAL A 377 6.94 35.65 -11.23
C VAL A 377 6.22 35.57 -12.58
N LEU A 378 4.88 35.53 -12.60
CA LEU A 378 4.09 35.54 -13.83
C LEU A 378 4.10 36.92 -14.52
N SER A 379 4.12 38.01 -13.75
CA SER A 379 4.28 39.39 -14.23
C SER A 379 5.66 39.66 -14.84
N ALA A 380 6.70 38.94 -14.41
CA ALA A 380 8.04 39.11 -14.96
C ALA A 380 8.09 38.64 -16.43
N GLU A 381 8.64 39.49 -17.30
CA GLU A 381 8.86 39.13 -18.70
C GLU A 381 10.00 38.11 -18.83
N ASN A 382 9.82 37.14 -19.74
CA ASN A 382 10.81 36.13 -20.14
C ASN A 382 11.32 35.14 -19.05
N THR A 383 10.85 35.21 -17.80
CA THR A 383 11.13 34.19 -16.75
C THR A 383 10.52 32.83 -17.06
N ILE A 384 9.28 32.79 -17.57
CA ILE A 384 8.53 31.55 -17.80
C ILE A 384 7.90 31.52 -19.20
N LYS A 385 8.04 30.37 -19.87
CA LYS A 385 7.42 30.02 -21.16
C LYS A 385 5.97 29.55 -20.97
N LEU A 386 5.08 30.48 -20.65
CA LEU A 386 3.65 30.24 -20.46
C LEU A 386 2.84 31.13 -21.42
N SER A 387 1.68 30.67 -21.91
CA SER A 387 0.80 31.48 -22.75
C SER A 387 0.23 32.67 -21.97
N LYS A 388 -0.18 33.74 -22.67
CA LYS A 388 -0.76 34.93 -22.03
C LYS A 388 -2.00 34.60 -21.21
N GLU A 389 -2.86 33.72 -21.75
CA GLU A 389 -4.09 33.22 -21.11
C GLU A 389 -3.82 32.61 -19.74
N TYR A 390 -2.91 31.63 -19.64
CA TYR A 390 -2.53 31.03 -18.36
C TYR A 390 -1.83 32.01 -17.42
N LYS A 391 -1.08 32.99 -17.94
CA LYS A 391 -0.48 34.05 -17.12
C LYS A 391 -1.53 34.95 -16.47
N SER A 392 -2.64 35.26 -17.15
CA SER A 392 -3.70 36.12 -16.62
C SER A 392 -4.53 35.48 -15.50
N LEU A 393 -4.64 34.14 -15.43
CA LEU A 393 -5.54 33.46 -14.48
C LEU A 393 -5.26 33.82 -13.01
N PHE A 394 -4.00 33.93 -12.59
CA PHE A 394 -3.67 34.30 -11.21
C PHE A 394 -3.88 35.79 -10.88
N PHE A 395 -4.29 36.61 -11.85
CA PHE A 395 -4.72 38.01 -11.67
C PHE A 395 -6.24 38.19 -11.84
N ASP A 396 -6.95 37.12 -12.19
CA ASP A 396 -8.41 37.09 -12.26
C ASP A 396 -8.97 36.81 -10.86
N GLU A 397 -9.72 37.77 -10.32
CA GLU A 397 -10.34 37.66 -8.99
C GLU A 397 -11.34 36.48 -8.93
N ASP A 398 -12.02 36.15 -10.02
CA ASP A 398 -12.97 35.04 -10.06
C ASP A 398 -12.25 33.69 -10.04
N PHE A 399 -11.09 33.58 -10.69
CA PHE A 399 -10.23 32.39 -10.62
C PHE A 399 -9.66 32.19 -9.22
N VAL A 400 -9.16 33.26 -8.57
CA VAL A 400 -8.63 33.20 -7.20
C VAL A 400 -9.74 32.82 -6.21
N ARG A 401 -10.91 33.45 -6.28
CA ARG A 401 -12.06 33.14 -5.41
C ARG A 401 -12.54 31.69 -5.58
N LYS A 402 -12.50 31.16 -6.80
CA LYS A 402 -12.80 29.74 -7.09
C LYS A 402 -11.77 28.80 -6.47
N LEU A 403 -10.49 29.17 -6.48
CA LEU A 403 -9.40 28.43 -5.87
C LEU A 403 -9.56 28.36 -4.34
N GLU A 404 -9.90 29.48 -3.70
CA GLU A 404 -10.22 29.56 -2.26
C GLU A 404 -11.47 28.73 -1.90
N SER A 405 -12.55 28.86 -2.68
CA SER A 405 -13.79 28.08 -2.50
C SER A 405 -13.53 26.57 -2.57
N PHE A 406 -12.77 26.12 -3.57
CA PHE A 406 -12.34 24.73 -3.68
C PHE A 406 -11.50 24.28 -2.48
N ASN A 407 -10.58 25.11 -1.97
CA ASN A 407 -9.76 24.72 -0.83
C ASN A 407 -10.59 24.58 0.46
N ASN A 408 -11.52 25.51 0.71
CA ASN A 408 -12.40 25.48 1.88
C ASN A 408 -13.28 24.21 1.90
N PHE A 409 -13.83 23.81 0.76
CA PHE A 409 -14.57 22.55 0.66
C PHE A 409 -13.67 21.33 0.88
N LEU A 410 -12.46 21.31 0.30
CA LEU A 410 -11.52 20.20 0.53
C LEU A 410 -11.00 20.12 1.97
N GLU A 411 -11.00 21.21 2.74
CA GLU A 411 -10.75 21.18 4.18
C GLU A 411 -11.81 20.32 4.89
N SER A 412 -13.10 20.63 4.69
CA SER A 412 -14.21 19.86 5.27
C SER A 412 -14.23 18.39 4.83
N VAL A 413 -13.90 18.11 3.56
CA VAL A 413 -13.74 16.74 3.07
C VAL A 413 -12.54 16.04 3.71
N SER A 414 -11.48 16.77 4.05
CA SER A 414 -10.30 16.22 4.73
C SER A 414 -10.59 15.84 6.17
N GLU A 415 -11.33 16.67 6.93
CA GLU A 415 -11.80 16.33 8.29
C GLU A 415 -12.65 15.04 8.30
N LEU A 416 -13.64 14.96 7.41
CA LEU A 416 -14.47 13.77 7.22
C LEU A 416 -13.63 12.55 6.78
N SER A 417 -12.64 12.72 5.91
CA SER A 417 -11.72 11.65 5.51
C SER A 417 -10.81 11.16 6.65
N LEU A 418 -10.37 12.06 7.54
CA LEU A 418 -9.61 11.70 8.74
C LEU A 418 -10.45 10.82 9.68
N VAL A 419 -11.68 11.25 10.00
CA VAL A 419 -12.62 10.45 10.82
C VAL A 419 -12.88 9.10 10.16
N THR A 420 -13.08 9.06 8.85
CA THR A 420 -13.35 7.83 8.09
C THR A 420 -12.18 6.83 8.15
N GLN A 421 -10.93 7.31 8.28
CA GLN A 421 -9.73 6.47 8.35
C GLN A 421 -9.40 5.95 9.76
N MET A 422 -10.03 6.47 10.82
CA MET A 422 -9.73 6.04 12.19
C MET A 422 -10.08 4.56 12.41
N PRO A 423 -9.20 3.71 12.96
CA PRO A 423 -9.43 2.25 13.10
C PRO A 423 -10.63 1.80 13.95
N LYS A 424 -11.25 2.75 14.67
CA LYS A 424 -12.43 2.55 15.54
C LYS A 424 -13.66 3.32 15.03
N SER A 425 -13.58 3.94 13.85
CA SER A 425 -14.66 4.70 13.23
C SER A 425 -15.72 3.76 12.67
N SER A 426 -16.96 3.99 13.05
CA SER A 426 -18.13 3.28 12.58
C SER A 426 -18.88 4.10 11.50
N ILE A 427 -19.89 3.49 10.89
CA ILE A 427 -20.82 4.21 10.01
C ILE A 427 -21.53 5.38 10.71
N ALA A 428 -21.71 5.35 12.04
CA ALA A 428 -22.32 6.44 12.79
C ALA A 428 -21.42 7.70 12.82
N ASP A 429 -20.12 7.51 13.00
CA ASP A 429 -19.11 8.57 13.03
C ASP A 429 -19.01 9.25 11.65
N THR A 430 -19.01 8.47 10.57
CA THR A 430 -19.07 9.05 9.21
C THR A 430 -20.38 9.74 8.91
N THR A 431 -21.51 9.22 9.40
CA THR A 431 -22.82 9.85 9.20
C THR A 431 -22.88 11.22 9.87
N GLU A 432 -22.34 11.35 11.09
CA GLU A 432 -22.24 12.63 11.80
C GLU A 432 -21.44 13.68 11.00
N GLN A 433 -20.36 13.24 10.35
CA GLN A 433 -19.51 14.10 9.52
C GLN A 433 -20.16 14.43 8.16
N TRP A 434 -20.84 13.49 7.51
CA TRP A 434 -21.61 13.74 6.28
C TRP A 434 -22.77 14.72 6.49
N LEU A 435 -23.44 14.66 7.64
CA LEU A 435 -24.47 15.64 8.05
C LEU A 435 -23.87 17.02 8.37
N SER A 436 -22.57 17.09 8.66
CA SER A 436 -21.84 18.34 8.90
C SER A 436 -21.29 18.98 7.62
N LEU A 437 -21.17 18.22 6.53
CA LEU A 437 -20.55 18.67 5.29
C LEU A 437 -21.43 19.68 4.55
N GLN A 438 -20.92 20.90 4.42
CA GLN A 438 -21.60 21.98 3.68
C GLN A 438 -21.34 21.80 2.17
N ILE A 439 -22.42 21.53 1.43
CA ILE A 439 -22.42 21.47 -0.03
C ILE A 439 -22.84 22.85 -0.55
N THR A 440 -22.14 23.38 -1.56
CA THR A 440 -22.51 24.65 -2.19
C THR A 440 -23.74 24.50 -3.08
N GLU A 441 -24.60 25.51 -3.09
CA GLU A 441 -25.82 25.59 -3.91
C GLU A 441 -25.65 26.55 -5.11
N GLU A 442 -24.43 27.05 -5.36
CA GLU A 442 -24.13 28.01 -6.44
C GLU A 442 -24.34 27.45 -7.85
N ASP A 443 -24.08 26.16 -8.05
CA ASP A 443 -24.35 25.41 -9.27
C ASP A 443 -25.36 24.29 -8.94
N PRO A 444 -26.64 24.44 -9.32
CA PRO A 444 -27.68 23.46 -8.99
C PRO A 444 -27.44 22.05 -9.56
N GLU A 445 -26.75 21.93 -10.71
CA GLU A 445 -26.49 20.63 -11.33
C GLU A 445 -25.36 19.90 -10.59
N LEU A 446 -24.34 20.65 -10.16
CA LEU A 446 -23.28 20.14 -9.29
C LEU A 446 -23.82 19.82 -7.89
N ALA A 447 -24.58 20.72 -7.27
CA ALA A 447 -25.21 20.51 -5.96
C ALA A 447 -26.06 19.22 -5.97
N GLN A 448 -26.89 19.03 -7.00
CA GLN A 448 -27.70 17.81 -7.16
C GLN A 448 -26.83 16.53 -7.19
N ARG A 449 -25.70 16.54 -7.91
CA ARG A 449 -24.76 15.40 -7.92
C ARG A 449 -24.15 15.14 -6.53
N LEU A 450 -23.68 16.18 -5.86
CA LEU A 450 -23.04 16.07 -4.54
C LEU A 450 -24.03 15.59 -3.47
N HIS A 451 -25.28 16.08 -3.50
CA HIS A 451 -26.35 15.55 -2.65
C HIS A 451 -26.63 14.09 -2.98
N ALA A 452 -26.73 13.69 -4.26
CA ALA A 452 -26.92 12.29 -4.62
C ALA A 452 -25.76 11.38 -4.13
N ARG A 453 -24.52 11.88 -4.10
CA ARG A 453 -23.37 11.19 -3.48
C ARG A 453 -23.49 11.07 -1.96
N ARG A 454 -23.98 12.11 -1.27
CA ARG A 454 -24.22 12.08 0.18
C ARG A 454 -25.36 11.12 0.52
N GLU A 455 -26.48 11.16 -0.20
CA GLU A 455 -27.59 10.23 0.05
C GLU A 455 -27.22 8.77 -0.27
N SER A 456 -26.25 8.50 -1.15
CA SER A 456 -25.82 7.12 -1.46
C SER A 456 -25.01 6.43 -0.35
N VAL A 457 -24.50 7.19 0.63
CA VAL A 457 -23.85 6.67 1.86
C VAL A 457 -24.76 6.73 3.09
N MET A 458 -25.71 7.67 3.14
CA MET A 458 -26.64 7.87 4.27
C MET A 458 -27.88 6.99 4.17
N ASN A 459 -27.69 5.67 4.09
CA ASN A 459 -28.80 4.71 4.17
C ASN A 459 -29.46 4.69 5.56
N ILE A 460 -30.61 4.02 5.70
CA ILE A 460 -31.35 4.01 6.97
C ILE A 460 -30.53 3.44 8.13
N GLN A 461 -29.73 2.40 7.89
CA GLN A 461 -28.84 1.82 8.89
C GLN A 461 -27.80 2.84 9.40
N CYS A 462 -27.23 3.67 8.54
CA CYS A 462 -26.34 4.78 8.89
C CYS A 462 -27.03 5.82 9.80
N LEU A 463 -28.27 6.22 9.47
CA LEU A 463 -29.05 7.17 10.28
C LEU A 463 -29.39 6.60 11.66
N VAL A 464 -29.82 5.33 11.71
CA VAL A 464 -30.12 4.62 12.96
C VAL A 464 -28.85 4.43 13.80
N ALA A 465 -27.70 4.14 13.17
CA ALA A 465 -26.41 4.06 13.87
C ALA A 465 -26.03 5.39 14.53
N ASN A 466 -26.24 6.52 13.85
CA ASN A 466 -26.03 7.86 14.42
C ASN A 466 -27.00 8.13 15.59
N TYR A 467 -28.28 7.77 15.43
CA TYR A 467 -29.29 7.94 16.47
C TYR A 467 -29.03 7.08 17.74
N LEU A 468 -28.56 5.85 17.56
CA LEU A 468 -28.15 4.98 18.66
C LEU A 468 -26.72 5.27 19.16
N HIS A 469 -25.99 6.21 18.56
CA HIS A 469 -24.67 6.60 19.07
C HIS A 469 -24.82 7.49 20.32
N PRO A 470 -24.27 7.11 21.49
CA PRO A 470 -24.54 7.80 22.76
C PRO A 470 -24.15 9.29 22.78
N ALA A 471 -23.20 9.69 21.93
CA ALA A 471 -22.73 11.07 21.80
C ALA A 471 -23.45 11.88 20.70
N TYR A 472 -24.02 11.24 19.66
CA TYR A 472 -24.67 11.96 18.55
C TYR A 472 -26.17 12.05 18.76
N ARG A 473 -26.81 10.90 19.03
CA ARG A 473 -28.24 10.76 19.33
C ARG A 473 -29.16 11.38 18.28
N GLY A 474 -28.75 11.36 17.01
CA GLY A 474 -29.53 11.92 15.91
C GLY A 474 -29.68 13.45 15.96
N ARG A 475 -28.89 14.17 16.77
CA ARG A 475 -29.07 15.63 16.96
C ARG A 475 -28.83 16.49 15.71
N ARG A 476 -28.27 15.91 14.64
CA ARG A 476 -28.10 16.53 13.32
C ARG A 476 -29.04 15.95 12.25
N LEU A 477 -29.90 15.00 12.59
CA LEU A 477 -30.90 14.46 11.67
C LEU A 477 -32.04 15.46 11.47
N THR A 478 -32.57 15.51 10.25
CA THR A 478 -33.80 16.27 9.94
C THR A 478 -35.03 15.51 10.43
N ASP A 479 -36.17 16.20 10.57
CA ASP A 479 -37.45 15.58 10.97
C ASP A 479 -37.84 14.41 10.04
N ASP A 480 -37.59 14.52 8.73
CA ASP A 480 -37.82 13.45 7.74
C ASP A 480 -36.89 12.24 7.96
N GLN A 481 -35.63 12.47 8.30
CA GLN A 481 -34.68 11.41 8.64
C GLN A 481 -35.05 10.74 9.98
N MET A 482 -35.47 11.53 10.97
CA MET A 482 -35.95 11.04 12.27
C MET A 482 -37.19 10.16 12.11
N ASN A 483 -38.19 10.58 11.33
CA ASN A 483 -39.37 9.76 11.05
C ASN A 483 -39.01 8.39 10.45
N LYS A 484 -38.03 8.35 9.52
CA LYS A 484 -37.54 7.10 8.91
C LYS A 484 -36.81 6.22 9.94
N VAL A 485 -36.01 6.81 10.83
CA VAL A 485 -35.33 6.11 11.93
C VAL A 485 -36.34 5.49 12.90
N GLU A 486 -37.40 6.24 13.27
CA GLU A 486 -38.48 5.73 14.11
C GLU A 486 -39.26 4.60 13.43
N GLU A 487 -39.63 4.75 12.15
CA GLU A 487 -40.29 3.69 11.36
C GLU A 487 -39.43 2.41 11.29
N PHE A 488 -38.12 2.55 11.05
CA PHE A 488 -37.20 1.41 11.04
C PHE A 488 -37.15 0.71 12.41
N LEU A 489 -36.97 1.46 13.49
CA LEU A 489 -36.90 0.91 14.85
C LEU A 489 -38.22 0.26 15.31
N LEU A 490 -39.37 0.78 14.86
CA LEU A 490 -40.69 0.18 15.09
C LEU A 490 -40.89 -1.17 14.38
N ASN A 491 -40.18 -1.41 13.27
CA ASN A 491 -40.26 -2.66 12.52
C ASN A 491 -39.25 -3.71 13.00
N GLU A 492 -38.07 -3.29 13.48
CA GLU A 492 -36.98 -4.18 13.89
C GLU A 492 -37.03 -4.59 15.37
N LEU A 493 -37.57 -3.76 16.26
CA LEU A 493 -37.58 -4.01 17.71
C LEU A 493 -38.91 -4.61 18.18
N ASP A 494 -38.83 -5.52 19.17
CA ASP A 494 -40.03 -6.02 19.85
C ASP A 494 -40.56 -5.02 20.91
N SER A 495 -41.63 -5.40 21.63
CA SER A 495 -42.23 -4.53 22.65
C SER A 495 -41.32 -4.23 23.86
N GLU A 496 -40.34 -5.10 24.16
CA GLU A 496 -39.31 -4.87 25.18
C GLU A 496 -38.17 -4.01 24.61
N GLY A 497 -37.79 -4.22 23.35
CA GLY A 497 -36.87 -3.37 22.59
C GLY A 497 -37.36 -1.93 22.47
N LEU A 498 -38.64 -1.71 22.17
CA LEU A 498 -39.26 -0.38 22.09
C LEU A 498 -39.39 0.31 23.46
N ASN A 499 -39.69 -0.44 24.53
CA ASN A 499 -39.64 0.11 25.89
C ASN A 499 -38.19 0.48 26.28
N SER A 500 -37.22 -0.35 25.92
CA SER A 500 -35.80 -0.06 26.09
C SER A 500 -35.36 1.19 25.32
N LEU A 501 -35.93 1.42 24.13
CA LEU A 501 -35.68 2.60 23.32
C LEU A 501 -36.24 3.86 24.00
N GLN A 502 -37.47 3.80 24.51
CA GLN A 502 -38.06 4.91 25.29
C GLN A 502 -37.20 5.26 26.51
N LEU A 503 -36.65 4.27 27.21
CA LEU A 503 -35.73 4.49 28.35
C LEU A 503 -34.39 5.11 27.91
N TYR A 504 -33.86 4.74 26.73
CA TYR A 504 -32.67 5.38 26.16
C TYR A 504 -32.92 6.85 25.81
N VAL A 505 -34.03 7.15 25.12
CA VAL A 505 -34.44 8.52 24.74
C VAL A 505 -34.68 9.40 25.95
N ASN A 506 -35.36 8.88 26.99
CA ASN A 506 -35.63 9.61 28.23
C ASN A 506 -34.40 9.73 29.17
N GLU A 507 -33.25 9.15 28.81
CA GLU A 507 -32.07 9.02 29.68
C GLU A 507 -32.34 8.34 31.03
N ASP A 508 -33.21 7.35 31.05
CA ASP A 508 -33.69 6.69 32.28
C ASP A 508 -32.96 5.38 32.60
N GLY A 509 -33.22 4.85 33.80
CA GLY A 509 -32.71 3.55 34.23
C GLY A 509 -31.18 3.44 34.18
N ILE A 510 -30.67 2.46 33.43
CA ILE A 510 -29.23 2.25 33.25
C ILE A 510 -28.59 3.33 32.36
N PHE A 511 -29.34 3.86 31.37
CA PHE A 511 -28.82 4.86 30.44
C PHE A 511 -28.42 6.14 31.17
N ARG A 512 -29.18 6.56 32.19
CA ARG A 512 -28.80 7.66 33.10
C ARG A 512 -27.40 7.49 33.69
N VAL A 513 -27.09 6.27 34.14
CA VAL A 513 -25.80 5.93 34.80
C VAL A 513 -24.67 5.83 33.79
N LEU A 514 -24.96 5.38 32.56
CA LEU A 514 -23.99 5.32 31.48
C LEU A 514 -23.69 6.72 30.90
N ASN A 515 -24.68 7.60 30.78
CA ASN A 515 -24.54 8.97 30.31
C ASN A 515 -23.68 9.84 31.25
N GLN A 516 -23.66 9.52 32.55
CA GLN A 516 -22.82 10.17 33.55
C GLN A 516 -21.35 9.72 33.54
N LYS A 517 -20.98 8.72 32.72
CA LYS A 517 -19.61 8.21 32.62
C LYS A 517 -18.89 8.82 31.41
N GLU A 518 -17.96 9.70 31.69
CA GLU A 518 -17.07 10.27 30.68
C GLU A 518 -16.17 9.19 30.04
N GLY A 519 -15.82 9.38 28.77
CA GLY A 519 -14.85 8.54 28.05
C GLY A 519 -15.30 7.13 27.65
N LEU A 520 -16.57 6.77 27.82
CA LEU A 520 -17.08 5.48 27.30
C LEU A 520 -17.14 5.50 25.76
N SER A 521 -16.55 4.49 25.12
CA SER A 521 -16.84 4.20 23.71
C SER A 521 -18.27 3.69 23.55
N ALA A 522 -18.90 3.94 22.39
CA ALA A 522 -20.26 3.50 22.12
C ALA A 522 -20.42 1.97 22.21
N GLN A 523 -19.41 1.23 21.76
CA GLN A 523 -19.35 -0.22 21.93
C GLN A 523 -19.37 -0.64 23.41
N THR A 524 -18.62 0.06 24.28
CA THR A 524 -18.61 -0.22 25.74
C THR A 524 -19.95 0.13 26.37
N TYR A 525 -20.54 1.27 25.98
CA TYR A 525 -21.85 1.74 26.43
C TYR A 525 -22.92 0.67 26.18
N TRP A 526 -23.07 0.22 24.94
CA TRP A 526 -24.09 -0.77 24.57
C TRP A 526 -23.76 -2.17 25.10
N SER A 527 -22.48 -2.55 25.20
CA SER A 527 -22.07 -3.82 25.85
C SER A 527 -22.48 -3.89 27.33
N LEU A 528 -22.51 -2.75 28.03
CA LEU A 528 -23.02 -2.67 29.40
C LEU A 528 -24.56 -2.70 29.45
N ALA A 529 -25.23 -1.98 28.54
CA ALA A 529 -26.69 -1.97 28.43
C ALA A 529 -27.31 -3.32 28.04
N ARG A 530 -26.60 -4.14 27.24
CA ARG A 530 -27.07 -5.44 26.73
C ARG A 530 -27.52 -6.43 27.81
N ARG A 531 -27.11 -6.25 29.07
CA ARG A 531 -27.57 -7.10 30.19
C ARG A 531 -29.02 -6.86 30.61
N THR A 532 -29.58 -5.69 30.32
CA THR A 532 -30.96 -5.31 30.69
C THR A 532 -31.81 -4.87 29.50
N HIS A 533 -31.19 -4.56 28.35
CA HIS A 533 -31.84 -4.12 27.12
C HIS A 533 -31.27 -4.92 25.94
N SER A 534 -31.45 -6.25 25.96
CA SER A 534 -30.71 -7.16 25.08
C SER A 534 -30.96 -6.89 23.59
N ASP A 535 -32.21 -6.67 23.20
CA ASP A 535 -32.62 -6.49 21.80
C ASP A 535 -32.03 -5.21 21.21
N LEU A 536 -32.43 -4.05 21.74
CA LEU A 536 -31.93 -2.72 21.36
C LEU A 536 -30.39 -2.65 21.39
N ALA A 537 -29.74 -3.17 22.43
CA ALA A 537 -28.28 -3.14 22.52
C ALA A 537 -27.60 -4.06 21.49
N THR A 538 -28.25 -5.15 21.07
CA THR A 538 -27.74 -6.03 20.02
C THR A 538 -27.83 -5.35 18.65
N LEU A 539 -28.96 -4.69 18.34
CA LEU A 539 -29.10 -3.87 17.14
C LEU A 539 -28.07 -2.73 17.12
N ALA A 540 -27.95 -1.98 18.22
CA ALA A 540 -26.97 -0.90 18.35
C ALA A 540 -25.52 -1.39 18.17
N LEU A 541 -25.14 -2.50 18.82
CA LEU A 541 -23.80 -3.08 18.67
C LEU A 541 -23.54 -3.56 17.23
N LYS A 542 -24.52 -4.20 16.58
CA LYS A 542 -24.38 -4.59 15.16
C LYS A 542 -24.09 -3.37 14.29
N LEU A 543 -24.90 -2.33 14.38
CA LEU A 543 -24.76 -1.10 13.58
C LEU A 543 -23.44 -0.36 13.86
N LEU A 544 -23.09 -0.19 15.14
CA LEU A 544 -21.89 0.54 15.57
C LEU A 544 -20.58 -0.24 15.38
N THR A 545 -20.64 -1.53 15.04
CA THR A 545 -19.48 -2.35 14.66
C THR A 545 -19.18 -2.28 13.16
N ILE A 546 -20.13 -1.82 12.32
CA ILE A 546 -19.91 -1.64 10.88
C ILE A 546 -18.89 -0.51 10.68
N PRO A 547 -17.69 -0.80 10.15
CA PRO A 547 -16.64 0.20 10.06
C PRO A 547 -16.97 1.27 9.02
N ALA A 548 -16.47 2.48 9.25
CA ALA A 548 -16.61 3.62 8.35
C ALA A 548 -16.16 3.34 6.91
N ALA A 549 -15.05 2.63 6.75
CA ALA A 549 -14.44 2.33 5.47
C ALA A 549 -13.53 1.10 5.54
N ILE A 550 -13.14 0.63 4.36
CA ILE A 550 -12.06 -0.35 4.19
C ILE A 550 -10.74 0.42 4.25
N SER A 551 -10.09 0.44 5.41
CA SER A 551 -8.86 1.20 5.68
C SER A 551 -7.56 0.46 5.31
N THR A 552 -7.67 -0.77 4.79
CA THR A 552 -6.52 -1.65 4.60
C THR A 552 -5.67 -1.25 3.40
N ASN A 553 -4.35 -1.13 3.62
CA ASN A 553 -3.34 -1.02 2.55
C ASN A 553 -3.15 -2.35 1.78
N TYR A 554 -4.23 -3.11 1.52
CA TYR A 554 -4.12 -4.49 1.07
C TYR A 554 -3.57 -4.62 -0.36
N SER A 555 -3.90 -3.66 -1.24
CA SER A 555 -3.25 -3.50 -2.54
C SER A 555 -1.71 -3.36 -2.44
N ARG A 556 -1.20 -2.60 -1.46
CA ARG A 556 0.26 -2.52 -1.19
C ARG A 556 0.81 -3.85 -0.66
N ILE A 557 0.04 -4.57 0.15
CA ILE A 557 0.41 -5.89 0.69
C ILE A 557 0.55 -6.92 -0.46
N CYS A 558 -0.49 -7.09 -1.28
CA CYS A 558 -0.44 -7.97 -2.46
C CYS A 558 0.74 -7.65 -3.38
N ASN A 559 0.90 -6.37 -3.75
CA ASN A 559 1.96 -5.93 -4.65
C ASN A 559 3.38 -6.09 -4.05
N THR A 560 3.50 -6.20 -2.72
CA THR A 560 4.80 -6.42 -2.07
C THR A 560 5.14 -7.89 -1.83
N VAL A 561 4.20 -8.85 -1.79
CA VAL A 561 4.54 -10.26 -1.47
C VAL A 561 5.47 -10.86 -2.53
N LYS A 562 6.72 -11.14 -2.12
CA LYS A 562 7.81 -11.42 -3.08
C LYS A 562 7.85 -12.85 -3.63
N ASN A 563 6.91 -13.71 -3.24
CA ASN A 563 6.87 -15.14 -3.52
C ASN A 563 5.87 -15.52 -4.64
N SER A 564 5.82 -14.75 -5.73
CA SER A 564 4.88 -14.89 -6.86
C SER A 564 4.98 -16.18 -7.70
N LEU A 565 5.80 -17.16 -7.30
CA LEU A 565 5.92 -18.48 -7.95
C LEU A 565 5.18 -19.60 -7.18
N LEU A 566 4.45 -19.25 -6.12
CA LEU A 566 3.62 -20.20 -5.37
C LEU A 566 2.34 -20.53 -6.13
N LYS A 567 1.80 -21.73 -5.89
CA LYS A 567 0.45 -22.12 -6.35
C LYS A 567 -0.62 -21.28 -5.63
N PRO A 568 -1.78 -21.00 -6.23
CA PRO A 568 -2.82 -20.12 -5.66
C PRO A 568 -3.14 -20.37 -4.17
N ASP A 569 -3.45 -21.62 -3.77
CA ASP A 569 -3.71 -21.96 -2.35
C ASP A 569 -2.57 -21.60 -1.39
N LYS A 570 -1.31 -21.77 -1.82
CA LYS A 570 -0.13 -21.38 -1.03
C LYS A 570 0.04 -19.86 -0.98
N THR A 571 -0.29 -19.16 -2.06
CA THR A 571 -0.29 -17.69 -2.08
C THR A 571 -1.35 -17.13 -1.14
N ARG A 572 -2.58 -17.68 -1.18
CA ARG A 572 -3.69 -17.35 -0.26
C ARG A 572 -3.30 -17.53 1.21
N LYS A 573 -2.76 -18.71 1.57
CA LYS A 573 -2.25 -18.98 2.93
C LYS A 573 -1.13 -18.03 3.35
N LEU A 574 -0.20 -17.72 2.44
CA LEU A 574 0.91 -16.80 2.70
C LEU A 574 0.39 -15.39 3.00
N LEU A 575 -0.54 -14.90 2.18
CA LEU A 575 -1.20 -13.61 2.35
C LEU A 575 -1.96 -13.53 3.69
N ALA A 576 -2.77 -14.53 4.01
CA ALA A 576 -3.52 -14.62 5.26
C ALA A 576 -2.61 -14.55 6.50
N VAL A 577 -1.53 -15.34 6.51
CA VAL A 577 -0.55 -15.34 7.62
C VAL A 577 0.23 -14.03 7.68
N TYR A 578 0.66 -13.50 6.53
CA TYR A 578 1.40 -12.24 6.48
C TYR A 578 0.58 -11.09 7.04
N TYR A 579 -0.66 -10.92 6.57
CA TYR A 579 -1.58 -9.89 7.05
C TYR A 579 -1.79 -9.98 8.56
N HIS A 580 -2.03 -11.18 9.09
CA HIS A 580 -2.22 -11.38 10.53
C HIS A 580 -0.95 -11.17 11.38
N LEU A 581 0.24 -11.44 10.84
CA LEU A 581 1.49 -11.15 11.53
C LEU A 581 1.76 -9.64 11.57
N MET A 582 1.50 -8.92 10.47
CA MET A 582 1.60 -7.46 10.41
C MET A 582 0.65 -6.77 11.40
N GLU A 583 -0.64 -7.12 11.40
CA GLU A 583 -1.62 -6.59 12.37
C GLU A 583 -1.24 -6.86 13.84
N LYS A 584 -0.46 -7.92 14.10
CA LYS A 584 0.02 -8.25 15.45
C LYS A 584 1.29 -7.52 15.83
N GLU A 585 2.11 -7.14 14.87
CA GLU A 585 3.33 -6.36 15.10
C GLU A 585 2.97 -4.90 15.38
N GLU A 586 2.07 -4.30 14.59
CA GLU A 586 1.51 -2.95 14.83
C GLU A 586 0.88 -2.85 16.24
N ARG A 587 0.12 -3.87 16.66
CA ARG A 587 -0.50 -3.95 18.01
C ARG A 587 0.47 -4.23 19.17
N ILE A 588 1.77 -4.40 18.92
CA ILE A 588 2.82 -4.47 19.94
C ILE A 588 3.56 -3.13 20.07
N GLU A 589 3.46 -2.26 19.06
CA GLU A 589 4.08 -0.93 19.02
C GLU A 589 3.14 0.18 19.54
N GLU A 590 1.82 -0.06 19.62
CA GLU A 590 0.79 0.74 20.32
C GLU A 590 0.71 0.46 21.84
#